data_AF-A0A257JUR2-F1
#
_entry.id   AF-A0A257JUR2-F1
#
_cell.length_a   1.000
_cell.length_b   1.000
_cell.length_c   1.000
_cell.angle_alpha   90.00
_cell.angle_beta   90.00
_cell.angle_gamma   90.00
#
_symmetry.space_group_name_H-M   'P 1'
#
loop_
_entity.id
_entity.type
_entity.pdbx_description
1 polymer ?
#
loop_
_entity_poly.entity_id
_entity_poly.type
_entity_poly.pdbx_seq_one_letter_code
_entity_poly.pdbx_strand_id
1 'polypeptide(L)'
;MKKCIWCSKTELDTTFRKAAHTFPQSLGGKNTCDNVCDSCNHFFGNKTEKMPSVEIALKEVLNLSKYLLLANAGKIKSRFKSEYFDFNIKTMKVKFKMKYQLRENFQSNFARLFRRGIYKVFLEERERLRKDAHDSRYDFIREFARYD
;
A
#
# COMPACT_ATOMS: atom_id res chain seq x y z
N MET A 1 3.17 10.95 -24.45
CA MET A 1 3.93 11.54 -23.32
C MET A 1 3.31 11.06 -22.03
N LYS A 2 4.07 10.39 -21.17
CA LYS A 2 3.58 9.98 -19.84
C LYS A 2 3.53 11.17 -18.89
N LYS A 3 2.54 11.15 -18.01
CA LYS A 3 2.37 12.12 -16.92
C LYS A 3 2.05 11.35 -15.64
N CYS A 4 2.79 11.61 -14.58
CA CYS A 4 2.65 10.87 -13.33
C CYS A 4 1.33 11.25 -12.62
N ILE A 5 0.48 10.27 -12.32
CA ILE A 5 -0.80 10.49 -11.60
C ILE A 5 -0.66 11.01 -10.18
N TRP A 6 0.55 10.90 -9.60
CA TRP A 6 0.83 11.30 -8.23
C TRP A 6 1.45 12.68 -8.12
N CYS A 7 2.32 13.05 -9.06
CA CYS A 7 3.07 14.31 -8.99
C CYS A 7 2.92 15.22 -10.20
N SER A 8 2.09 14.84 -11.17
CA SER A 8 1.82 15.60 -12.40
C SER A 8 3.05 15.89 -13.27
N LYS A 9 4.25 15.43 -12.88
CA LYS A 9 5.49 15.52 -13.66
C LYS A 9 5.43 14.67 -14.91
N THR A 10 6.05 15.15 -15.98
CA THR A 10 6.08 14.49 -17.28
C THR A 10 7.40 13.75 -17.49
N GLU A 11 7.54 13.04 -18.61
CA GLU A 11 8.80 12.41 -19.04
C GLU A 11 9.96 13.40 -19.21
N LEU A 12 9.67 14.70 -19.31
CA LEU A 12 10.70 15.76 -19.35
C LEU A 12 11.31 16.00 -17.96
N ASP A 13 10.57 15.73 -16.89
CA ASP A 13 10.94 16.08 -15.51
C ASP A 13 11.35 14.86 -14.66
N THR A 14 10.97 13.65 -15.08
CA THR A 14 11.16 12.42 -14.31
C THR A 14 11.16 11.18 -15.19
N THR A 15 11.63 10.06 -14.65
CA THR A 15 11.75 8.78 -15.36
C THR A 15 10.58 7.83 -15.04
N PHE A 16 10.24 6.98 -16.01
CA PHE A 16 9.19 5.97 -15.92
C PHE A 16 9.74 4.59 -16.32
N ARG A 17 10.93 4.25 -15.81
CA ARG A 17 11.68 3.04 -16.21
C ARG A 17 11.27 1.82 -15.39
N LYS A 18 10.84 2.01 -14.14
CA LYS A 18 10.47 0.93 -13.21
C LYS A 18 8.97 0.67 -13.31
N ALA A 19 8.62 -0.59 -13.47
CA ALA A 19 7.22 -1.02 -13.39
C ALA A 19 6.63 -0.68 -12.01
N ALA A 20 5.54 0.09 -12.01
CA ALA A 20 4.79 0.40 -10.80
C ALA A 20 3.62 -0.58 -10.69
N HIS A 21 3.73 -1.57 -9.80
CA HIS A 21 2.67 -2.53 -9.56
C HIS A 21 1.49 -1.87 -8.84
N THR A 22 0.29 -2.00 -9.41
CA THR A 22 -0.92 -1.40 -8.83
C THR A 22 -1.33 -2.10 -7.53
N PHE A 23 -1.10 -3.41 -7.47
CA PHE A 23 -1.35 -4.26 -6.32
C PHE A 23 -0.11 -5.08 -5.97
N PRO A 24 0.17 -5.38 -4.68
CA PRO A 24 1.39 -6.10 -4.30
C PRO A 24 1.55 -7.45 -5.03
N GLN A 25 2.65 -7.60 -5.75
CA GLN A 25 2.92 -8.80 -6.56
C GLN A 25 2.96 -10.08 -5.72
N SER A 26 3.51 -10.01 -4.50
CA SER A 26 3.53 -11.14 -3.56
C SER A 26 2.15 -11.63 -3.12
N LEU A 27 1.08 -10.85 -3.38
CA LEU A 27 -0.31 -11.24 -3.13
C LEU A 27 -1.01 -11.70 -4.42
N GLY A 28 -0.29 -11.82 -5.53
CA GLY A 28 -0.82 -12.23 -6.83
C GLY A 28 -1.14 -11.06 -7.77
N GLY A 29 -0.81 -9.82 -7.40
CA GLY A 29 -0.97 -8.66 -8.28
C GLY A 29 -0.07 -8.78 -9.52
N LYS A 30 -0.66 -8.66 -10.72
CA LYS A 30 0.08 -8.71 -11.99
C LYS A 30 0.05 -7.40 -12.76
N ASN A 31 -0.92 -6.54 -12.45
CA ASN A 31 -1.14 -5.30 -13.16
C ASN A 31 -0.13 -4.23 -12.75
N THR A 32 0.19 -3.36 -13.69
CA THR A 32 1.07 -2.20 -13.51
C THR A 32 0.37 -0.94 -14.00
N CYS A 33 0.78 0.22 -13.49
CA CYS A 33 0.35 1.52 -13.96
C CYS A 33 1.52 2.26 -14.59
N ASP A 34 1.44 2.49 -15.91
CA ASP A 34 2.54 3.11 -16.67
C ASP A 34 2.70 4.61 -16.38
N ASN A 35 1.67 5.23 -15.82
CA ASN A 35 1.61 6.65 -15.48
C ASN A 35 2.00 6.91 -14.01
N VAL A 36 2.95 6.13 -13.48
CA VAL A 36 3.60 6.35 -12.19
C VAL A 36 5.09 6.47 -12.43
N CYS A 37 5.67 7.62 -12.09
CA CYS A 37 7.11 7.83 -12.24
C CYS A 37 7.93 7.08 -11.19
N ASP A 38 9.21 6.88 -11.47
CA ASP A 38 10.14 6.12 -10.63
C ASP A 38 10.26 6.71 -9.22
N SER A 39 10.19 8.04 -9.08
CA SER A 39 10.24 8.71 -7.78
C SER A 39 9.01 8.44 -6.91
N CYS A 40 7.81 8.45 -7.51
CA CYS A 40 6.57 8.15 -6.78
C CYS A 40 6.45 6.65 -6.50
N ASN A 41 6.85 5.80 -7.46
CA ASN A 41 6.95 4.36 -7.25
C ASN A 41 7.87 4.05 -6.04
N HIS A 42 9.04 4.68 -6.00
CA HIS A 42 9.98 4.56 -4.90
C HIS A 42 9.42 5.06 -3.56
N PHE A 43 8.71 6.20 -3.56
CA PHE A 43 8.07 6.74 -2.36
C PHE A 43 7.13 5.72 -1.69
N PHE A 44 6.25 5.07 -2.47
CA PHE A 44 5.32 4.11 -1.89
C PHE A 44 5.98 2.80 -1.42
N GLY A 45 7.08 2.40 -2.07
CA GLY A 45 7.84 1.19 -1.74
C GLY A 45 8.84 1.34 -0.59
N ASN A 46 9.28 2.57 -0.27
CA ASN A 46 10.35 2.79 0.70
C ASN A 46 9.90 2.79 2.16
N LYS A 47 10.66 2.07 2.99
CA LYS A 47 10.53 2.16 4.45
C LYS A 47 11.20 3.44 4.95
N THR A 48 10.68 3.99 6.04
CA THR A 48 11.45 4.93 6.86
C THR A 48 12.09 4.16 8.00
N GLU A 49 13.08 4.73 8.68
CA GLU A 49 13.76 4.07 9.81
C GLU A 49 12.77 3.60 10.90
N LYS A 50 11.67 4.34 11.07
CA LYS A 50 10.70 4.11 12.14
C LYS A 50 9.38 3.47 11.69
N MET A 51 9.07 3.47 10.40
CA MET A 51 7.79 2.98 9.86
C MET A 51 7.96 2.13 8.60
N PRO A 52 7.09 1.13 8.38
CA PRO A 52 7.01 0.46 7.08
C PRO A 52 6.76 1.44 5.94
N SER A 53 6.98 0.97 4.72
CA SER A 53 6.48 1.64 3.53
C SER A 53 4.95 1.55 3.45
N VAL A 54 4.35 2.40 2.61
CA VAL A 54 2.92 2.35 2.31
C VAL A 54 2.54 0.96 1.78
N GLU A 55 3.35 0.41 0.86
CA GLU A 55 3.11 -0.92 0.28
C GLU A 55 3.22 -2.05 1.31
N ILE A 56 4.14 -1.95 2.27
CA ILE A 56 4.29 -2.96 3.32
C ILE A 56 3.13 -2.92 4.30
N ALA A 57 2.71 -1.72 4.74
CA ALA A 57 1.54 -1.58 5.60
C ALA A 57 0.29 -2.17 4.94
N LEU A 58 0.08 -1.89 3.65
CA LEU A 58 -0.98 -2.50 2.84
C LEU A 58 -0.87 -4.02 2.81
N LYS A 59 0.32 -4.54 2.47
CA LYS A 59 0.57 -5.97 2.32
C LYS A 59 0.32 -6.75 3.61
N GLU A 60 0.71 -6.23 4.77
CA GLU A 60 0.53 -6.90 6.06
C GLU A 60 -0.95 -7.10 6.40
N VAL A 61 -1.78 -6.07 6.17
CA VAL A 61 -3.22 -6.14 6.43
C VAL A 61 -3.93 -7.04 5.42
N LEU A 62 -3.52 -6.99 4.14
CA LEU A 62 -4.07 -7.88 3.12
C LEU A 62 -3.68 -9.35 3.34
N ASN A 63 -2.47 -9.62 3.82
CA ASN A 63 -2.05 -10.97 4.22
C ASN A 63 -2.91 -11.49 5.37
N LEU A 64 -3.25 -10.64 6.36
CA LEU A 64 -4.18 -11.02 7.42
C LEU A 64 -5.58 -11.33 6.84
N SER A 65 -6.06 -10.51 5.92
CA SER A 65 -7.35 -10.73 5.25
C SER A 65 -7.36 -12.07 4.49
N LYS A 66 -6.31 -12.34 3.71
CA LYS A 66 -6.11 -13.63 3.02
C LYS A 66 -6.07 -14.81 4.01
N TYR A 67 -5.38 -14.65 5.12
CA TYR A 67 -5.31 -15.66 6.18
C TYR A 67 -6.70 -15.98 6.73
N LEU A 68 -7.51 -14.97 7.04
CA LEU A 68 -8.88 -15.16 7.51
C LEU A 68 -9.78 -15.88 6.49
N LEU A 69 -9.67 -15.52 5.22
CA LEU A 69 -10.42 -16.22 4.15
C LEU A 69 -10.02 -17.70 4.06
N LEU A 70 -8.73 -18.01 4.17
CA LEU A 70 -8.25 -19.39 4.20
C LEU A 70 -8.68 -20.12 5.47
N ALA A 71 -8.79 -19.43 6.61
CA ALA A 71 -9.29 -20.00 7.87
C ALA A 71 -10.70 -20.51 7.69
N ASN A 72 -11.57 -19.64 7.18
CA ASN A 72 -12.98 -19.93 6.99
C ASN A 72 -13.19 -21.06 5.98
N ALA A 73 -12.28 -21.19 5.00
CA ALA A 73 -12.29 -22.30 4.04
C ALA A 73 -11.68 -23.60 4.58
N GLY A 74 -11.18 -23.65 5.83
CA GLY A 74 -10.50 -24.82 6.39
C GLY A 74 -9.13 -25.13 5.75
N LYS A 75 -8.50 -24.15 5.10
CA LYS A 75 -7.28 -24.32 4.28
C LYS A 75 -5.99 -23.80 4.94
N ILE A 76 -6.04 -23.38 6.20
CA ILE A 76 -4.85 -22.91 6.92
C ILE A 76 -3.94 -24.09 7.27
N LYS A 77 -2.65 -23.95 6.94
CA LYS A 77 -1.60 -24.91 7.30
C LYS A 77 -0.74 -24.49 8.49
N SER A 78 -0.70 -23.20 8.83
CA SER A 78 0.20 -22.66 9.84
C SER A 78 -0.36 -21.40 10.51
N ARG A 79 0.23 -20.99 11.64
CA ARG A 79 -0.14 -19.74 12.32
C ARG A 79 0.23 -18.53 11.46
N PHE A 80 -0.60 -17.49 11.51
CA PHE A 80 -0.30 -16.21 10.89
C PHE A 80 1.01 -15.62 11.45
N LYS A 81 1.83 -15.04 10.56
CA LYS A 81 3.06 -14.34 10.91
C LYS A 81 3.03 -12.95 10.28
N SER A 82 3.33 -11.94 11.09
CA SER A 82 3.51 -10.55 10.66
C SER A 82 4.78 -10.00 11.31
N GLU A 83 5.43 -9.03 10.66
CA GLU A 83 6.56 -8.32 11.27
C GLU A 83 6.06 -7.44 12.43
N TYR A 84 4.90 -6.79 12.26
CA TYR A 84 4.44 -5.65 13.06
C TYR A 84 3.47 -6.03 14.18
N PHE A 85 2.64 -7.05 13.99
CA PHE A 85 1.60 -7.40 14.95
C PHE A 85 1.42 -8.90 15.10
N ASP A 86 0.93 -9.30 16.26
CA ASP A 86 0.45 -10.64 16.54
C ASP A 86 -1.07 -10.67 16.29
N PHE A 87 -1.56 -11.78 15.74
CA PHE A 87 -2.98 -11.99 15.50
C PHE A 87 -3.46 -13.25 16.23
N ASN A 88 -4.49 -13.10 17.06
CA ASN A 88 -5.14 -14.22 17.74
C ASN A 88 -6.45 -14.54 17.03
N ILE A 89 -6.48 -15.68 16.32
CA ILE A 89 -7.64 -16.13 15.55
C ILE A 89 -8.85 -16.48 16.42
N LYS A 90 -8.63 -16.97 17.66
CA LYS A 90 -9.74 -17.37 18.54
C LYS A 90 -10.49 -16.16 19.09
N THR A 91 -9.76 -15.08 19.37
CA THR A 91 -10.34 -13.84 19.94
C THR A 91 -10.53 -12.74 18.91
N MET A 92 -10.08 -12.96 17.67
CA MET A 92 -10.05 -11.97 16.59
C MET A 92 -9.30 -10.68 16.94
N LYS A 93 -8.32 -10.75 17.85
CA LYS A 93 -7.57 -9.58 18.31
C LYS A 93 -6.23 -9.44 17.58
N VAL A 94 -5.96 -8.22 17.12
CA VAL A 94 -4.65 -7.79 16.62
C VAL A 94 -3.94 -7.02 17.74
N LYS A 95 -2.68 -7.35 18.02
CA LYS A 95 -1.84 -6.63 18.98
C LYS A 95 -0.50 -6.30 18.34
N PHE A 96 -0.13 -5.02 18.25
CA PHE A 96 1.22 -4.65 17.81
C PHE A 96 2.28 -5.25 18.73
N LYS A 97 3.42 -5.67 18.17
CA LYS A 97 4.52 -6.20 18.97
C LYS A 97 5.11 -5.11 19.86
N MET A 98 5.66 -5.50 21.01
CA MET A 98 6.16 -4.59 22.04
C MET A 98 7.06 -3.47 21.49
N LYS A 99 8.03 -3.81 20.63
CA LYS A 99 8.95 -2.83 20.02
C LYS A 99 8.28 -1.72 19.20
N TYR A 100 7.05 -1.94 18.76
CA TYR A 100 6.24 -0.94 18.04
C TYR A 100 5.22 -0.27 18.95
N GLN A 101 4.71 -0.95 19.98
CA GLN A 101 3.84 -0.34 20.99
C GLN A 101 4.53 0.77 21.77
N LEU A 102 5.83 0.62 22.04
CA LEU A 102 6.64 1.64 22.72
C LEU A 102 6.91 2.87 21.84
N ARG A 103 6.55 2.84 20.56
CA ARG A 103 6.72 3.98 19.66
C ARG A 103 5.45 4.82 19.67
N GLU A 104 5.63 6.10 19.99
CA GLU A 104 4.54 7.06 19.99
C GLU A 104 3.83 7.08 18.62
N ASN A 105 2.49 7.09 18.65
CA ASN A 105 1.63 7.17 17.47
C ASN A 105 1.87 6.06 16.42
N PHE A 106 2.53 4.94 16.76
CA PHE A 106 2.83 3.90 15.77
C PHE A 106 1.57 3.30 15.15
N GLN A 107 0.58 2.97 15.98
CA GLN A 107 -0.67 2.38 15.52
C GLN A 107 -1.43 3.33 14.58
N SER A 108 -1.55 4.61 14.94
CA SER A 108 -2.24 5.61 14.12
C SER A 108 -1.49 5.87 12.81
N ASN A 109 -0.16 5.95 12.86
CA ASN A 109 0.69 6.09 11.67
C ASN A 109 0.63 4.86 10.76
N PHE A 110 0.64 3.65 11.32
CA PHE A 110 0.50 2.40 10.57
C PHE A 110 -0.86 2.35 9.87
N ALA A 111 -1.93 2.71 10.58
CA ALA A 111 -3.27 2.80 10.01
C ALA A 111 -3.37 3.88 8.92
N ARG A 112 -2.66 5.01 9.06
CA ARG A 112 -2.55 6.04 8.01
C ARG A 112 -1.87 5.47 6.77
N LEU A 113 -0.73 4.79 6.91
CA LEU A 113 -0.01 4.14 5.81
C LEU A 113 -0.87 3.08 5.10
N PHE A 114 -1.60 2.26 5.86
CA PHE A 114 -2.55 1.31 5.29
C PHE A 114 -3.60 2.01 4.42
N ARG A 115 -4.21 3.10 4.92
CA ARG A 115 -5.17 3.90 4.15
C ARG A 115 -4.55 4.51 2.89
N ARG A 116 -3.33 5.05 2.98
CA ARG A 116 -2.58 5.53 1.80
C ARG A 116 -2.40 4.42 0.76
N GLY A 117 -2.14 3.19 1.21
CA GLY A 117 -2.01 2.03 0.34
C GLY A 117 -3.31 1.69 -0.41
N ILE A 118 -4.46 1.77 0.26
CA ILE A 118 -5.77 1.58 -0.40
C ILE A 118 -5.97 2.61 -1.50
N TYR A 119 -5.72 3.89 -1.17
CA TYR A 119 -5.82 4.99 -2.13
C TYR A 119 -4.84 4.85 -3.30
N LYS A 120 -3.63 4.36 -3.04
CA LYS A 120 -2.65 4.03 -4.08
C LYS A 120 -3.23 3.03 -5.07
N VAL A 121 -3.69 1.88 -4.57
CA VAL A 121 -4.29 0.82 -5.41
C VAL A 121 -5.46 1.38 -6.21
N PHE A 122 -6.36 2.11 -5.55
CA PHE A 122 -7.54 2.68 -6.19
C PHE A 122 -7.18 3.60 -7.36
N LEU A 123 -6.31 4.59 -7.13
CA LEU A 123 -6.00 5.60 -8.14
C LEU A 123 -5.20 5.01 -9.30
N GLU A 124 -4.27 4.10 -9.02
CA GLU A 124 -3.48 3.41 -10.05
C GLU A 124 -4.34 2.45 -10.89
N GLU A 125 -5.27 1.72 -10.29
CA GLU A 125 -6.23 0.90 -11.04
C GLU A 125 -7.23 1.75 -11.83
N ARG A 126 -7.63 2.91 -11.28
CA ARG A 126 -8.48 3.87 -11.98
C ARG A 126 -7.78 4.38 -13.23
N GLU A 127 -6.53 4.80 -13.11
CA GLU A 127 -5.72 5.20 -14.26
C GLU A 127 -5.57 4.07 -15.27
N ARG A 128 -5.31 2.83 -14.82
CA ARG A 128 -5.16 1.68 -15.71
C ARG A 128 -6.41 1.44 -16.54
N LEU A 129 -7.59 1.52 -15.93
CA LEU A 129 -8.87 1.14 -16.55
C LEU A 129 -9.56 2.29 -17.29
N ARG A 130 -9.41 3.53 -16.80
CA ARG A 130 -10.30 4.65 -17.14
C ARG A 130 -9.56 5.90 -17.57
N LYS A 131 -8.26 5.99 -17.29
CA LYS A 131 -7.38 7.09 -17.75
C LYS A 131 -7.81 8.48 -17.28
N ASP A 132 -8.54 8.53 -16.17
CA ASP A 132 -9.10 9.75 -15.57
C ASP A 132 -8.52 10.03 -14.18
N ALA A 133 -7.41 9.38 -13.80
CA ALA A 133 -6.88 9.58 -12.45
C ALA A 133 -6.42 11.02 -12.20
N HIS A 134 -6.15 11.81 -13.25
CA HIS A 134 -5.81 13.24 -13.15
C HIS A 134 -7.00 14.17 -12.96
N ASP A 135 -8.24 13.66 -12.97
CA ASP A 135 -9.42 14.47 -12.66
C ASP A 135 -9.26 15.09 -11.26
N SER A 136 -9.60 16.38 -11.13
CA SER A 136 -9.48 17.16 -9.89
C SER A 136 -10.30 16.58 -8.75
N ARG A 137 -11.35 15.80 -9.04
CA ARG A 137 -12.10 15.04 -8.03
C ARG A 137 -11.23 14.07 -7.23
N TYR A 138 -10.05 13.71 -7.73
CA TYR A 138 -9.09 12.82 -7.07
C TYR A 138 -7.90 13.57 -6.45
N ASP A 139 -7.89 14.90 -6.45
CA ASP A 139 -6.79 15.68 -5.84
C ASP A 139 -6.62 15.34 -4.36
N PHE A 140 -7.73 15.18 -3.62
CA PHE A 140 -7.68 14.78 -2.21
C PHE A 140 -6.94 13.44 -2.00
N ILE A 141 -6.97 12.54 -2.98
CA ILE A 141 -6.26 11.25 -2.93
C ILE A 141 -4.75 11.50 -3.07
N ARG A 142 -4.34 12.34 -4.04
CA ARG A 142 -2.95 12.73 -4.23
C ARG A 142 -2.39 13.41 -2.98
N GLU A 143 -3.09 14.42 -2.48
CA GLU A 143 -2.67 15.16 -1.28
C GLU A 143 -2.49 14.22 -0.10
N PHE A 144 -3.52 13.42 0.22
CA PHE A 144 -3.46 12.51 1.36
C PHE A 144 -2.42 11.38 1.20
N ALA A 145 -2.32 10.76 0.03
CA ALA A 145 -1.50 9.57 -0.17
C ALA A 145 -0.03 9.90 -0.45
N ARG A 146 0.26 11.03 -1.11
CA ARG A 146 1.61 11.40 -1.56
C ARG A 146 2.25 12.54 -0.77
N TYR A 147 1.51 13.59 -0.41
CA TYR A 147 2.11 14.85 0.06
C TYR A 147 1.90 15.17 1.55
N ASP A 148 0.99 14.44 2.20
CA ASP A 148 0.68 14.51 3.64
C ASP A 148 -0.31 15.61 4.05
#